data_AF-A6TS24-F1
#
_entry.id   AF-A6TS24-F1
#
_cell.length_a   1.000
_cell.length_b   1.000
_cell.length_c   1.000
_cell.angle_alpha   90.00
_cell.angle_beta   90.00
_cell.angle_gamma   90.00
#
_symmetry.space_group_name_H-M   'P 1'
#
loop_
_entity.id
_entity.type
_entity.pdbx_description
1 polymer ?
#
loop_
_entity_poly.entity_id
_entity_poly.type
_entity_poly.pdbx_seq_one_letter_code
_entity_poly.pdbx_strand_id
1 'polypeptide(L)' 'MMGKNDNVLFYIFSIHLIAYLRSIGIYQEKVTTTETGKKAYWFKNNRELQQHIQDYKGDWELQEFIKALRKIKGEMVG' A
#
# COMPACT_ATOMS: atom_id res chain seq x y z
N MET A 1 15.71 -8.69 -31.64
CA MET A 1 14.35 -8.16 -31.42
C MET A 1 14.03 -8.37 -29.95
N MET A 2 13.95 -7.29 -29.17
CA MET A 2 14.02 -7.33 -27.69
C MET A 2 12.65 -6.99 -27.11
N GLY A 3 11.87 -8.00 -26.73
CA GLY A 3 10.59 -7.82 -26.04
C GLY A 3 10.79 -7.71 -24.53
N LYS A 4 11.13 -6.52 -24.04
CA LYS A 4 11.14 -6.20 -22.60
C LYS A 4 9.70 -6.08 -22.10
N ASN A 5 9.07 -7.20 -21.77
CA ASN A 5 7.95 -7.17 -20.83
C ASN A 5 8.56 -6.98 -19.44
N ASP A 6 8.85 -5.72 -19.13
CA ASP A 6 9.32 -5.32 -17.81
C ASP A 6 8.29 -5.81 -16.78
N ASN A 7 8.72 -6.68 -15.87
CA ASN A 7 8.01 -6.94 -14.61
C ASN A 7 8.02 -5.64 -13.79
N VAL A 8 7.21 -4.66 -14.19
CA VAL A 8 7.10 -3.39 -13.49
C VAL A 8 6.49 -3.70 -12.13
N LEU A 9 7.27 -3.53 -11.07
CA LEU A 9 6.78 -3.68 -9.71
C LEU A 9 6.30 -2.32 -9.19
N PHE A 10 5.17 -2.33 -8.51
CA PHE A 10 4.61 -1.14 -7.84
C PHE A 10 4.94 -1.20 -6.35
N TYR A 11 5.54 -0.15 -5.79
CA TYR A 11 5.89 -0.11 -4.37
C TYR A 11 4.88 0.68 -3.54
N ILE A 12 4.60 0.19 -2.32
CA ILE A 12 3.69 0.79 -1.34
C ILE A 12 4.42 0.97 -0.01
N PHE A 13 4.29 2.15 0.60
CA PHE A 13 4.77 2.46 1.95
C PHE A 13 3.67 2.47 3.01
N SER A 14 2.41 2.64 2.61
CA SER A 14 1.28 2.77 3.54
C SER A 14 0.96 1.43 4.20
N ILE A 15 1.21 1.32 5.49
CA ILE A 15 0.93 0.10 6.27
C ILE A 15 -0.56 -0.27 6.26
N HIS A 16 -1.46 0.71 6.21
CA HIS A 16 -2.90 0.48 6.17
C HIS A 16 -3.34 -0.09 4.82
N LEU A 17 -2.80 0.42 3.71
CA LEU A 17 -3.05 -0.13 2.39
C LEU A 17 -2.48 -1.55 2.28
N ILE A 18 -1.29 -1.80 2.84
CA ILE A 18 -0.70 -3.15 2.87
C ILE A 18 -1.57 -4.12 3.69
N ALA A 19 -2.10 -3.68 4.83
CA ALA A 19 -3.00 -4.49 5.65
C ALA A 19 -4.30 -4.83 4.91
N TYR A 20 -4.90 -3.84 4.24
CA TYR A 20 -6.08 -4.05 3.38
C TYR A 20 -5.80 -5.03 2.23
N LEU A 21 -4.69 -4.85 1.50
CA LEU A 21 -4.33 -5.75 0.41
C LEU A 21 -4.16 -7.20 0.91
N ARG A 22 -3.53 -7.39 2.07
CA ARG A 22 -3.40 -8.71 2.69
C ARG A 22 -4.75 -9.31 3.11
N SER A 23 -5.69 -8.51 3.62
CA SER A 23 -7.01 -9.03 4.01
C SER A 23 -7.82 -9.56 2.83
N ILE A 24 -7.53 -9.07 1.61
CA ILE A 24 -8.15 -9.54 0.36
C ILE A 24 -7.26 -10.53 -0.41
N GLY A 25 -6.19 -11.04 0.20
CA GLY A 25 -5.33 -12.09 -0.39
C GLY A 25 -4.27 -11.58 -1.38
N ILE A 26 -4.03 -10.28 -1.46
CA ILE A 26 -2.97 -9.68 -2.29
C ILE A 26 -1.71 -9.47 -1.47
N TYR A 27 -0.63 -10.18 -1.84
CA TYR A 27 0.63 -10.18 -1.11
C TYR A 27 1.76 -9.54 -1.93
N GLN A 28 2.68 -8.90 -1.22
CA GLN A 28 3.89 -8.34 -1.82
C GLN A 28 4.82 -9.46 -2.31
N GLU A 29 5.51 -9.24 -3.43
CA GLU A 29 6.54 -10.14 -3.96
C GLU A 29 7.88 -9.97 -3.23
N LYS A 30 8.21 -8.75 -2.80
CA LYS A 30 9.43 -8.46 -2.04
C LYS A 30 9.25 -7.25 -1.12
N VAL A 31 10.11 -7.16 -0.12
CA VAL A 31 10.21 -6.01 0.79
C VAL A 31 11.63 -5.48 0.75
N THR A 32 11.80 -4.16 0.60
CA THR A 32 13.11 -3.49 0.67
C THR A 32 13.08 -2.38 1.71
N THR A 33 14.24 -1.97 2.18
CA THR A 33 14.39 -0.80 3.05
C THR A 33 14.99 0.34 2.22
N THR A 34 14.39 1.52 2.26
CA THR A 34 14.93 2.71 1.60
C THR A 34 16.15 3.24 2.34
N GLU A 35 16.90 4.15 1.71
CA GLU A 35 18.03 4.85 2.34
C GLU A 35 17.60 5.60 3.62
N THR A 36 16.34 6.02 3.71
CA THR A 36 15.73 6.66 4.88
C THR A 36 15.21 5.69 5.95
N GLY A 37 15.48 4.38 5.80
CA GLY A 37 15.05 3.34 6.74
C GLY A 37 13.57 2.91 6.61
N LYS A 38 12.82 3.45 5.64
CA LYS A 38 11.40 3.10 5.44
C LYS A 38 11.26 1.79 4.67
N LYS A 39 10.31 0.94 5.07
CA LYS A 39 10.02 -0.31 4.36
C LYS A 39 9.15 -0.05 3.12
N ALA A 40 9.64 -0.41 1.94
CA ALA A 40 8.90 -0.43 0.69
C ALA A 40 8.45 -1.86 0.37
N TYR A 41 7.15 -2.04 0.13
CA TYR A 41 6.53 -3.34 -0.19
C TYR A 41 6.19 -3.35 -1.67
N TRP A 42 6.78 -4.29 -2.42
CA TRP A 42 6.67 -4.34 -3.87
C TRP A 42 5.66 -5.38 -4.30
N PHE A 43 4.74 -4.99 -5.17
CA PHE A 43 3.68 -5.84 -5.70
C PHE A 43 3.79 -5.93 -7.22
N LYS A 44 3.28 -7.02 -7.78
CA LYS A 44 3.08 -7.14 -9.22
C LYS A 44 2.17 -6.01 -9.70
N ASN A 45 2.65 -5.17 -10.62
CA ASN A 45 1.81 -4.12 -11.18
C ASN A 45 0.84 -4.72 -12.21
N ASN A 46 -0.39 -4.96 -11.78
CA ASN A 46 -1.46 -5.45 -12.63
C ASN A 46 -2.75 -4.65 -12.42
N ARG A 47 -3.73 -4.85 -13.30
CA ARG A 47 -5.02 -4.15 -13.25
C ARG A 47 -5.76 -4.38 -11.92
N GLU A 48 -5.70 -5.60 -11.40
CA GLU A 48 -6.34 -5.99 -10.14
C GLU A 48 -5.80 -5.18 -8.95
N LEU A 49 -4.47 -5.09 -8.81
CA LEU A 49 -3.83 -4.27 -7.79
C LEU A 49 -4.27 -2.80 -7.93
N GLN A 50 -4.26 -2.25 -9.14
CA GLN A 50 -4.65 -0.86 -9.37
C GLN A 50 -6.12 -0.61 -9.01
N GLN A 51 -7.01 -1.55 -9.33
CA GLN A 51 -8.43 -1.46 -8.97
C GLN A 51 -8.60 -1.43 -7.44
N HIS A 52 -7.99 -2.37 -6.71
CA HIS A 52 -8.09 -2.40 -5.26
C HIS A 52 -7.46 -1.17 -4.58
N ILE A 53 -6.40 -0.59 -5.16
CA ILE A 53 -5.85 0.67 -4.68
C ILE A 53 -6.85 1.82 -4.88
N GLN A 54 -7.58 1.85 -6.01
CA GLN A 54 -8.62 2.85 -6.26
C GLN A 54 -9.80 2.66 -5.31
N ASP A 55 -10.28 1.43 -5.13
CA ASP A 55 -11.38 1.11 -4.22
C ASP A 55 -11.04 1.52 -2.79
N TYR A 56 -9.84 1.17 -2.32
CA TYR A 56 -9.33 1.57 -1.00
C TYR A 56 -9.32 3.10 -0.82
N LYS A 57 -8.93 3.85 -1.86
CA LYS A 57 -8.89 5.32 -1.82
C LYS A 57 -10.29 5.94 -1.86
N GLY A 58 -11.24 5.26 -2.53
CA GLY A 58 -12.63 5.68 -2.65
C GLY A 58 -13.50 5.33 -1.45
N ASP A 59 -13.06 4.39 -0.60
CA ASP A 59 -13.75 3.99 0.62
C ASP A 59 -13.68 5.08 1.70
N TRP A 60 -14.72 5.93 1.73
CA TRP A 60 -14.80 7.08 2.63
C TRP A 60 -14.83 6.67 4.11
N GLU A 61 -15.48 5.57 4.47
CA GLU A 61 -15.58 5.09 5.86
C GLU A 61 -14.20 4.66 6.37
N LEU A 62 -13.47 3.89 5.55
CA LEU A 62 -12.12 3.47 5.88
C LEU A 62 -11.16 4.66 5.99
N GLN A 63 -11.28 5.66 5.11
CA GLN A 63 -10.45 6.87 5.18
C GLN A 63 -10.72 7.69 6.44
N GLU A 64 -11.99 7.88 6.82
CA GLU A 64 -12.35 8.60 8.04
C GLU A 64 -11.93 7.83 9.30
N PHE A 65 -12.03 6.50 9.31
CA PHE A 65 -11.50 5.67 10.39
C PHE A 65 -9.98 5.84 10.56
N ILE A 66 -9.21 5.76 9.48
CA ILE A 66 -7.75 5.94 9.51
C ILE A 66 -7.39 7.35 9.99
N LYS A 67 -8.14 8.37 9.57
CA LYS A 67 -7.95 9.76 9.99
C LYS A 67 -8.23 9.93 11.48
N ALA A 68 -9.33 9.36 11.99
CA ALA A 68 -9.67 9.37 13.41
C ALA A 68 -8.58 8.68 14.25
N LEU A 69 -8.11 7.50 13.82
CA LEU A 69 -7.01 6.79 14.47
C LEU A 69 -5.72 7.62 14.53
N ARG A 70 -5.37 8.32 13.44
CA ARG A 70 -4.19 9.19 13.40
C ARG A 70 -4.32 10.36 14.37
N LYS A 71 -5.51 10.94 14.49
CA LYS A 71 -5.79 12.03 15.45
C LYS A 71 -5.56 11.57 16.89
N ILE A 72 -6.15 10.43 17.29
CA ILE A 72 -5.98 9.87 18.63
C ILE A 72 -4.49 9.57 18.92
N LYS A 73 -3.77 8.99 17.95
CA LYS A 73 -2.33 8.73 18.12
C LYS A 73 -1.49 9.99 18.20
N GLY A 74 -1.83 11.04 17.46
CA GLY A 74 -1.15 12.33 17.54
C GLY A 74 -1.39 13.04 18.87
N GLU A 75 -2.60 12.93 19.41
CA GLU A 75 -2.97 13.50 20.72
C GLU A 75 -2.35 12.75 21.90
N MET A 76 -1.98 11.47 21.76
CA MET A 76 -1.24 10.71 22.79
C MET A 76 0.26 11.00 22.84
N VAL A 77 0.80 11.80 21.90
CA VAL A 77 2.23 12.18 21.84
C VAL A 77 2.41 13.68 22.11
N GLY A 78 1.34 14.38 22.47
CA GLY A 78 1.33 15.80 22.86
C GLY A 78 1.38 16.00 24.37
#